data_AF-A0A947FR09-F1
#
_entry.id   AF-A0A947FR09-F1
#
_cell.length_a   1.000
_cell.length_b   1.000
_cell.length_c   1.000
_cell.angle_alpha   90.00
_cell.angle_beta   90.00
_cell.angle_gamma   90.00
#
_symmetry.space_group_name_H-M   'P 1'
#
loop_
_entity.id
_entity.type
_entity.pdbx_description
1 polymer ?
#
loop_
_entity_poly.entity_id
_entity_poly.type
_entity_poly.pdbx_seq_one_letter_code
_entity_poly.pdbx_strand_id
1 'polypeptide(L)'
;MDTIRALVTIGIVFVLGIADAEAQTCNGLAATIVGTAMDDDIPGTPGADVIVGLGGNDRIDGMNGADIICGGDGDDDLIGGLGDDQLFGDAGNDVLEGGSDVDSCDGISGIDSASDDCETAANVDTRVGRVTLFAEDRTRLDGALYIPVGDAAPQGTRSVAMIVSHGAMGSFDSSVPKILGLQASPLGFTVLALNRRDWGSDGGGGAVLFEDTTLDVGVGIDFLHDLGYESIFVAGHSQGTQNAAIYPSFTLDDRVVAIGLYGTVDDGRGTARDLLFRFTYDDDVVRARELVDSGEGDVVVGWPTIFGVDLFRSPNNFLSFWGPDTLSIVEREIAKLEVPALLLRADGDEFTPDAMSLNVIATANVSGVDATYIVLDYPFPLTDNGGNAHG
;
A
#
# COMPACT_ATOMS: atom_id res chain seq x y z
N MET A 1 71.80 -16.92 -14.85
CA MET A 1 72.25 -16.11 -13.71
C MET A 1 71.02 -15.48 -13.11
N ASP A 2 70.75 -15.90 -11.88
CA ASP A 2 70.04 -15.23 -10.78
C ASP A 2 68.61 -14.69 -10.91
N THR A 3 67.83 -15.15 -9.92
CA THR A 3 66.49 -14.79 -9.43
C THR A 3 66.43 -13.49 -8.60
N ILE A 4 65.19 -13.02 -8.31
CA ILE A 4 64.68 -12.13 -7.21
C ILE A 4 64.51 -10.62 -7.62
N ARG A 5 63.40 -9.85 -7.43
CA ARG A 5 62.05 -9.96 -6.78
C ARG A 5 61.09 -8.83 -7.30
N ALA A 6 59.78 -9.17 -7.40
CA ALA A 6 58.52 -8.45 -7.14
C ALA A 6 58.26 -6.97 -7.53
N LEU A 7 57.17 -6.70 -8.27
CA LEU A 7 55.87 -6.19 -7.76
C LEU A 7 54.76 -6.32 -8.84
N VAL A 8 53.53 -6.55 -8.36
CA VAL A 8 52.26 -6.86 -9.04
C VAL A 8 51.60 -5.62 -9.64
N THR A 9 50.93 -5.75 -10.80
CA THR A 9 49.49 -5.41 -11.03
C THR A 9 49.08 -6.00 -12.39
N ILE A 10 48.13 -6.94 -12.37
CA ILE A 10 47.45 -7.52 -13.53
C ILE A 10 46.09 -6.86 -13.63
N GLY A 11 45.71 -6.46 -14.84
CA GLY A 11 44.35 -6.09 -15.20
C GLY A 11 44.18 -6.22 -16.71
N ILE A 12 44.14 -7.46 -17.21
CA ILE A 12 43.62 -7.76 -18.55
C ILE A 12 42.15 -8.11 -18.35
N VAL A 13 41.26 -7.26 -18.83
CA VAL A 13 39.85 -7.61 -19.04
C VAL A 13 39.67 -7.87 -20.53
N PHE A 14 39.25 -9.09 -20.86
CA PHE A 14 38.75 -9.44 -22.17
C PHE A 14 37.35 -8.83 -22.33
N VAL A 15 37.17 -7.99 -23.36
CA VAL A 15 35.83 -7.68 -23.89
C VAL A 15 35.62 -8.60 -25.09
N LEU A 16 34.78 -9.62 -24.92
CA LEU A 16 34.23 -10.43 -26.00
C LEU A 16 32.73 -10.53 -25.75
N GLY A 17 31.96 -9.87 -26.62
CA GLY A 17 30.51 -9.90 -26.61
C GLY A 17 29.90 -8.56 -27.04
N ILE A 18 30.11 -8.16 -28.29
CA ILE A 18 29.12 -7.29 -28.96
C ILE A 18 27.98 -8.21 -29.39
N ALA A 19 27.00 -8.38 -28.50
CA ALA A 19 25.65 -8.64 -28.95
C ALA A 19 25.11 -7.29 -29.41
N ASP A 20 24.58 -7.23 -30.62
CA ASP A 20 23.79 -6.12 -31.12
C ASP A 20 22.58 -5.94 -30.18
N ALA A 21 22.73 -5.13 -29.15
CA ALA A 21 21.62 -4.43 -28.55
C ALA A 21 21.48 -3.15 -29.39
N GLU A 22 20.47 -3.11 -30.25
CA GLU A 22 19.94 -1.85 -30.72
C GLU A 22 19.83 -0.96 -29.47
N ALA A 23 20.49 0.19 -29.46
CA ALA A 23 20.16 1.19 -28.46
C ALA A 23 18.67 1.48 -28.69
N GLN A 24 17.81 0.92 -27.84
CA GLN A 24 16.38 1.20 -27.82
C GLN A 24 16.29 2.69 -27.54
N THR A 25 16.08 3.46 -28.59
CA THR A 25 16.01 4.90 -28.52
C THR A 25 14.62 5.28 -28.04
N CYS A 26 14.50 5.93 -26.88
CA CYS A 26 13.24 6.55 -26.49
C CYS A 26 12.95 7.71 -27.46
N ASN A 27 11.97 7.54 -28.34
CA ASN A 27 11.67 8.47 -29.45
C ASN A 27 12.84 8.81 -30.39
N GLY A 28 13.76 7.88 -30.64
CA GLY A 28 14.90 8.13 -31.52
C GLY A 28 16.05 8.93 -30.89
N LEU A 29 15.99 9.20 -29.59
CA LEU A 29 17.04 9.87 -28.82
C LEU A 29 18.03 8.86 -28.22
N ALA A 30 19.28 9.30 -28.07
CA ALA A 30 20.32 8.49 -27.43
C ALA A 30 20.12 8.52 -25.91
N ALA A 31 20.00 7.35 -25.31
CA ALA A 31 19.84 7.19 -23.86
C ALA A 31 21.03 7.77 -23.09
N THR A 32 20.72 8.54 -22.03
CA THR A 32 21.68 8.96 -21.00
C THR A 32 21.93 7.82 -20.01
N ILE A 33 20.86 7.10 -19.64
CA ILE A 33 20.88 5.99 -18.70
C ILE A 33 20.16 4.79 -19.33
N VAL A 34 20.74 3.59 -19.17
CA VAL A 34 20.18 2.34 -19.71
C VAL A 34 20.21 1.30 -18.59
N GLY A 35 19.06 0.70 -18.32
CA GLY A 35 18.88 -0.43 -17.42
C GLY A 35 19.34 -1.76 -18.03
N THR A 36 18.72 -2.84 -17.57
CA THR A 36 19.03 -4.22 -17.93
C THR A 36 17.74 -4.97 -18.31
N ALA A 37 17.84 -6.27 -18.61
CA ALA A 37 16.67 -7.10 -18.91
C ALA A 37 16.09 -7.76 -17.63
N MET A 38 16.36 -7.19 -16.46
CA MET A 38 15.95 -7.66 -15.14
C MET A 38 15.44 -6.45 -14.36
N ASP A 39 14.62 -6.69 -13.33
CA ASP A 39 14.11 -5.64 -12.43
C ASP A 39 15.23 -4.71 -11.90
N ASP A 40 15.16 -3.44 -12.27
CA ASP A 40 16.11 -2.40 -11.90
C ASP A 40 15.47 -1.30 -11.02
N ASP A 41 16.31 -0.61 -10.23
CA ASP A 41 15.94 0.62 -9.51
C ASP A 41 16.86 1.75 -10.02
N ILE A 42 16.31 2.59 -10.90
CA ILE A 42 17.04 3.53 -11.75
C ILE A 42 16.74 4.97 -11.31
N PRO A 43 17.60 5.59 -10.50
CA PRO A 43 17.56 7.02 -10.28
C PRO A 43 18.23 7.76 -11.46
N GLY A 44 17.54 8.78 -11.96
CA GLY A 44 18.02 9.76 -12.91
C GLY A 44 19.05 10.70 -12.31
N THR A 45 19.23 11.84 -12.96
CA THR A 45 20.12 12.90 -12.52
C THR A 45 19.34 14.20 -12.30
N PRO A 46 19.96 15.24 -11.69
CA PRO A 46 19.28 16.53 -11.56
C PRO A 46 19.11 17.34 -12.87
N GLY A 47 19.34 16.76 -14.04
CA GLY A 47 19.16 17.44 -15.32
C GLY A 47 18.58 16.50 -16.37
N ALA A 48 18.17 17.06 -17.51
CA ALA A 48 17.45 16.32 -18.56
C ALA A 48 18.15 15.02 -18.98
N ASP A 49 17.46 13.91 -18.75
CA ASP A 49 17.87 12.55 -19.01
C ASP A 49 17.01 11.90 -20.10
N VAL A 50 17.60 10.92 -20.79
CA VAL A 50 16.86 9.94 -21.57
C VAL A 50 17.12 8.60 -20.91
N ILE A 51 16.11 8.04 -20.25
CA ILE A 51 16.23 6.82 -19.46
C ILE A 51 15.47 5.69 -20.17
N VAL A 52 16.10 4.52 -20.26
CA VAL A 52 15.53 3.32 -20.89
C VAL A 52 15.72 2.14 -19.96
N GLY A 53 14.64 1.56 -19.43
CA GLY A 53 14.67 0.40 -18.52
C GLY A 53 15.11 -0.88 -19.22
N LEU A 54 14.54 -1.13 -20.40
CA LEU A 54 14.69 -2.31 -21.28
C LEU A 54 13.71 -3.42 -20.93
N GLY A 55 13.90 -4.19 -19.86
CA GLY A 55 12.85 -5.10 -19.43
C GLY A 55 13.09 -5.72 -18.07
N GLY A 56 12.10 -6.44 -17.55
CA GLY A 56 11.99 -6.62 -16.11
C GLY A 56 11.02 -5.59 -15.54
N ASN A 57 10.65 -5.73 -14.27
CA ASN A 57 9.74 -4.78 -13.63
C ASN A 57 10.58 -3.69 -12.96
N ASP A 58 10.74 -2.58 -13.66
CA ASP A 58 11.67 -1.52 -13.28
C ASP A 58 10.99 -0.44 -12.44
N ARG A 59 11.77 0.15 -11.53
CA ARG A 59 11.42 1.42 -10.88
C ARG A 59 12.33 2.50 -11.43
N ILE A 60 11.78 3.50 -12.10
CA ILE A 60 12.55 4.58 -12.73
C ILE A 60 12.10 5.93 -12.21
N ASP A 61 13.04 6.74 -11.70
CA ASP A 61 12.79 8.09 -11.16
C ASP A 61 13.67 9.10 -11.89
N GLY A 62 13.07 9.96 -12.74
CA GLY A 62 13.77 11.01 -13.51
C GLY A 62 14.40 12.09 -12.63
N MET A 63 13.94 12.23 -11.38
CA MET A 63 14.37 13.24 -10.42
C MET A 63 14.02 14.68 -10.84
N ASN A 64 15.00 15.44 -11.36
CA ASN A 64 14.76 16.80 -11.84
C ASN A 64 15.27 16.87 -13.27
N GLY A 65 14.56 17.54 -14.16
CA GLY A 65 14.99 17.58 -15.54
C GLY A 65 13.83 17.88 -16.45
N ALA A 66 14.05 17.75 -17.75
CA ALA A 66 12.94 17.56 -18.67
C ALA A 66 13.28 16.23 -19.31
N ASP A 67 12.75 15.17 -18.72
CA ASP A 67 13.21 13.81 -18.86
C ASP A 67 12.36 13.07 -19.87
N ILE A 68 12.97 12.06 -20.49
CA ILE A 68 12.31 11.16 -21.42
C ILE A 68 12.57 9.75 -20.91
N ILE A 69 11.53 9.10 -20.40
CA ILE A 69 11.61 7.82 -19.72
C ILE A 69 10.84 6.78 -20.53
N CYS A 70 11.51 5.69 -20.92
CA CYS A 70 10.90 4.51 -21.49
C CYS A 70 11.11 3.33 -20.53
N GLY A 71 10.03 2.71 -20.05
CA GLY A 71 10.06 1.54 -19.19
C GLY A 71 10.66 0.34 -19.91
N GLY A 72 9.92 -0.19 -20.87
CA GLY A 72 10.36 -1.29 -21.73
C GLY A 72 9.42 -2.47 -21.62
N ASP A 73 9.96 -3.69 -21.58
CA ASP A 73 9.16 -4.91 -21.39
C ASP A 73 9.05 -5.24 -19.89
N GLY A 74 7.88 -5.09 -19.26
CA GLY A 74 7.68 -5.42 -17.84
C GLY A 74 6.60 -4.55 -17.21
N ASP A 75 6.22 -4.84 -15.97
CA ASP A 75 5.32 -3.96 -15.21
C ASP A 75 6.17 -2.90 -14.49
N ASP A 76 6.24 -1.69 -15.06
CA ASP A 76 7.17 -0.65 -14.61
C ASP A 76 6.52 0.46 -13.75
N ASP A 77 7.25 0.96 -12.75
CA ASP A 77 6.92 2.15 -11.96
C ASP A 77 7.76 3.35 -12.47
N LEU A 78 7.16 4.24 -13.27
CA LEU A 78 7.83 5.40 -13.88
C LEU A 78 7.45 6.71 -13.17
N ILE A 79 8.44 7.47 -12.71
CA ILE A 79 8.28 8.76 -12.04
C ILE A 79 9.09 9.81 -12.82
N GLY A 80 8.44 10.84 -13.37
CA GLY A 80 9.10 11.95 -14.09
C GLY A 80 9.87 12.85 -13.13
N GLY A 81 9.16 13.43 -12.16
CA GLY A 81 9.75 14.19 -11.07
C GLY A 81 9.50 15.69 -11.21
N LEU A 82 10.55 16.51 -11.30
CA LEU A 82 10.43 17.95 -11.51
C LEU A 82 10.80 18.32 -12.95
N GLY A 83 9.86 18.93 -13.67
CA GLY A 83 10.04 19.58 -14.97
C GLY A 83 9.13 18.97 -16.03
N ASP A 84 9.30 19.35 -17.30
CA ASP A 84 8.37 18.91 -18.36
C ASP A 84 8.80 17.55 -18.92
N ASP A 85 8.20 16.46 -18.44
CA ASP A 85 8.64 15.09 -18.70
C ASP A 85 7.79 14.34 -19.74
N GLN A 86 8.38 13.32 -20.37
CA GLN A 86 7.70 12.37 -21.26
C GLN A 86 7.95 10.94 -20.80
N LEU A 87 6.88 10.24 -20.43
CA LEU A 87 6.92 8.90 -19.88
C LEU A 87 6.23 7.93 -20.85
N PHE A 88 6.90 6.83 -21.17
CA PHE A 88 6.41 5.76 -22.02
C PHE A 88 6.51 4.43 -21.26
N GLY A 89 5.37 3.82 -20.96
CA GLY A 89 5.32 2.50 -20.29
C GLY A 89 5.91 1.40 -21.17
N ASP A 90 5.58 1.45 -22.46
CA ASP A 90 5.89 0.43 -23.47
C ASP A 90 5.04 -0.84 -23.31
N ALA A 91 5.59 -1.95 -22.82
CA ALA A 91 4.90 -3.24 -22.83
C ALA A 91 4.80 -3.83 -21.42
N GLY A 92 3.61 -3.79 -20.84
CA GLY A 92 3.33 -4.36 -19.54
C GLY A 92 2.21 -3.61 -18.85
N ASN A 93 2.09 -3.71 -17.53
CA ASN A 93 1.08 -2.97 -16.79
C ASN A 93 1.77 -1.88 -15.98
N ASP A 94 1.84 -0.68 -16.54
CA ASP A 94 2.73 0.35 -16.05
C ASP A 94 2.03 1.36 -15.15
N VAL A 95 2.80 1.98 -14.26
CA VAL A 95 2.37 3.08 -13.38
C VAL A 95 3.19 4.31 -13.73
N LEU A 96 2.53 5.35 -14.24
CA LEU A 96 3.15 6.57 -14.71
C LEU A 96 2.79 7.74 -13.79
N GLU A 97 3.79 8.33 -13.12
CA GLU A 97 3.68 9.54 -12.32
C GLU A 97 4.46 10.68 -12.96
N GLY A 98 3.77 11.68 -13.51
CA GLY A 98 4.42 12.81 -14.18
C GLY A 98 5.24 13.64 -13.19
N GLY A 99 4.64 13.97 -12.06
CA GLY A 99 5.25 14.79 -11.03
C GLY A 99 4.82 16.25 -11.11
N SER A 100 5.77 17.17 -11.21
CA SER A 100 5.50 18.61 -11.23
C SER A 100 5.88 19.21 -12.57
N ASP A 101 5.09 20.20 -12.99
CA ASP A 101 5.17 20.90 -14.28
C ASP A 101 4.31 20.21 -15.36
N VAL A 102 4.67 20.22 -16.65
CA VAL A 102 3.77 19.75 -17.72
C VAL A 102 4.26 18.46 -18.33
N ASP A 103 3.56 17.38 -18.03
CA ASP A 103 3.98 16.01 -18.31
C ASP A 103 3.08 15.31 -19.35
N SER A 104 3.69 14.38 -20.08
CA SER A 104 3.02 13.53 -21.04
C SER A 104 3.32 12.06 -20.75
N CYS A 105 2.28 11.29 -20.45
CA CYS A 105 2.37 9.88 -20.12
C CYS A 105 1.67 9.03 -21.18
N ASP A 106 2.33 8.01 -21.72
CA ASP A 106 1.72 7.09 -22.67
C ASP A 106 2.00 5.66 -22.21
N GLY A 107 0.96 4.91 -21.85
CA GLY A 107 1.09 3.51 -21.48
C GLY A 107 1.55 2.63 -22.65
N ILE A 108 1.30 3.08 -23.89
CA ILE A 108 1.56 2.36 -25.15
C ILE A 108 0.77 1.05 -25.26
N SER A 109 1.04 0.05 -24.43
CA SER A 109 0.33 -1.22 -24.47
C SER A 109 0.31 -1.95 -23.14
N GLY A 110 -0.87 -2.47 -22.81
CA GLY A 110 -1.09 -3.31 -21.64
C GLY A 110 -2.19 -2.71 -20.79
N ILE A 111 -2.04 -2.76 -19.47
CA ILE A 111 -3.01 -2.19 -18.53
C ILE A 111 -2.34 -1.12 -17.68
N ASP A 112 -2.56 0.14 -18.03
CA ASP A 112 -1.71 1.21 -17.53
C ASP A 112 -2.45 2.19 -16.63
N SER A 113 -1.73 2.74 -15.66
CA SER A 113 -2.23 3.74 -14.72
C SER A 113 -1.42 5.02 -14.84
N ALA A 114 -2.07 6.17 -15.01
CA ALA A 114 -1.41 7.47 -14.94
C ALA A 114 -2.01 8.34 -13.85
N SER A 115 -1.18 9.03 -13.08
CA SER A 115 -1.67 10.05 -12.15
C SER A 115 -2.24 11.27 -12.87
N ASP A 116 -2.98 12.08 -12.11
CA ASP A 116 -3.60 13.30 -12.61
C ASP A 116 -2.60 14.41 -12.95
N ASP A 117 -1.34 14.28 -12.52
CA ASP A 117 -0.22 15.15 -12.93
C ASP A 117 0.35 14.79 -14.30
N CYS A 118 -0.11 13.72 -14.95
CA CYS A 118 0.10 13.53 -16.38
C CYS A 118 -0.91 14.38 -17.18
N GLU A 119 -0.58 15.64 -17.51
CA GLU A 119 -1.47 16.56 -18.25
C GLU A 119 -2.01 15.93 -19.52
N THR A 120 -1.14 15.24 -20.25
CA THR A 120 -1.54 14.38 -21.36
C THR A 120 -1.36 12.94 -20.93
N ALA A 121 -2.42 12.14 -20.97
CA ALA A 121 -2.25 10.68 -20.93
C ALA A 121 -2.94 9.98 -22.09
N ALA A 122 -2.22 9.04 -22.68
CA ALA A 122 -2.67 8.18 -23.78
C ALA A 122 -2.49 6.70 -23.39
N ASN A 123 -3.36 5.84 -23.95
CA ASN A 123 -3.33 4.39 -23.71
C ASN A 123 -3.27 4.02 -22.22
N VAL A 124 -4.06 4.70 -21.38
CA VAL A 124 -4.18 4.39 -19.95
C VAL A 124 -5.57 3.87 -19.62
N ASP A 125 -5.62 2.94 -18.69
CA ASP A 125 -6.82 2.27 -18.17
C ASP A 125 -7.26 2.82 -16.82
N THR A 126 -6.35 3.47 -16.08
CA THR A 126 -6.65 4.10 -14.79
C THR A 126 -6.11 5.51 -14.72
N ARG A 127 -6.93 6.43 -14.20
CA ARG A 127 -6.48 7.75 -13.74
C ARG A 127 -6.42 7.78 -12.22
N VAL A 128 -5.31 8.25 -11.67
CA VAL A 128 -5.07 8.31 -10.24
C VAL A 128 -5.05 9.76 -9.76
N GLY A 129 -6.10 10.17 -9.05
CA GLY A 129 -6.22 11.52 -8.51
C GLY A 129 -5.95 11.59 -7.02
N ARG A 130 -5.17 12.58 -6.57
CA ARG A 130 -5.07 12.89 -5.14
C ARG A 130 -6.37 13.56 -4.66
N VAL A 131 -6.88 13.07 -3.54
CA VAL A 131 -8.09 13.59 -2.91
C VAL A 131 -7.78 14.04 -1.50
N THR A 132 -8.32 15.19 -1.09
CA THR A 132 -8.29 15.63 0.30
C THR A 132 -9.72 15.79 0.79
N LEU A 133 -10.14 14.90 1.69
CA LEU A 133 -11.43 14.95 2.37
C LEU A 133 -11.27 15.53 3.77
N PHE A 134 -12.39 15.85 4.42
CA PHE A 134 -12.41 16.38 5.77
C PHE A 134 -13.48 15.68 6.60
N ALA A 135 -13.08 15.19 7.77
CA ALA A 135 -14.03 14.71 8.78
C ALA A 135 -14.87 15.86 9.37
N GLU A 136 -15.91 15.54 10.14
CA GLU A 136 -16.80 16.55 10.75
C GLU A 136 -16.06 17.57 11.62
N ASP A 137 -15.03 17.12 12.34
CA ASP A 137 -14.16 17.97 13.17
C ASP A 137 -13.11 18.75 12.38
N ARG A 138 -13.16 18.67 11.04
CA ARG A 138 -12.23 19.25 10.07
C ARG A 138 -10.85 18.60 10.04
N THR A 139 -10.70 17.41 10.61
CA THR A 139 -9.49 16.61 10.41
C THR A 139 -9.33 16.31 8.92
N ARG A 140 -8.13 16.57 8.41
CA ARG A 140 -7.75 16.34 7.02
C ARG A 140 -7.54 14.84 6.80
N LEU A 141 -8.15 14.30 5.75
CA LEU A 141 -8.04 12.90 5.33
C LEU A 141 -7.58 12.87 3.87
N ASP A 142 -6.28 12.69 3.64
CA ASP A 142 -5.73 12.58 2.29
C ASP A 142 -5.90 11.18 1.72
N GLY A 143 -6.04 11.08 0.41
CA GLY A 143 -6.29 9.82 -0.28
C GLY A 143 -5.87 9.87 -1.73
N ALA A 144 -6.00 8.71 -2.37
CA ALA A 144 -5.91 8.54 -3.81
C ALA A 144 -7.19 7.88 -4.33
N LEU A 145 -7.73 8.44 -5.41
CA LEU A 145 -8.89 7.93 -6.11
C LEU A 145 -8.43 7.36 -7.45
N TYR A 146 -8.58 6.05 -7.60
CA TYR A 146 -8.27 5.31 -8.81
C TYR A 146 -9.56 5.15 -9.61
N ILE A 147 -9.59 5.73 -10.80
CA ILE A 147 -10.77 5.78 -11.65
C ILE A 147 -10.48 5.02 -12.95
N PRO A 148 -11.30 4.03 -13.32
CA PRO A 148 -11.18 3.37 -14.61
C PRO A 148 -11.49 4.34 -15.76
N VAL A 149 -10.63 4.37 -16.75
CA VAL A 149 -10.76 5.15 -17.99
C VAL A 149 -10.56 4.25 -19.21
N GLY A 150 -10.60 4.83 -20.41
CA GLY A 150 -10.28 4.09 -21.64
C GLY A 150 -11.14 2.84 -21.86
N ASP A 151 -10.47 1.74 -22.22
CA ASP A 151 -11.09 0.44 -22.50
C ASP A 151 -11.43 -0.37 -21.23
N ALA A 152 -10.90 0.02 -20.07
CA ALA A 152 -11.32 -0.48 -18.76
C ALA A 152 -12.66 0.11 -18.28
N ALA A 153 -12.97 1.36 -18.65
CA ALA A 153 -14.22 2.03 -18.23
C ALA A 153 -15.52 1.25 -18.56
N PRO A 154 -15.68 0.60 -19.73
CA PRO A 154 -16.84 -0.24 -20.03
C PRO A 154 -16.94 -1.53 -19.21
N GLN A 155 -15.81 -2.09 -18.74
CA GLN A 155 -15.81 -3.31 -17.91
C GLN A 155 -16.30 -3.04 -16.47
N GLY A 156 -16.21 -1.76 -16.04
CA GLY A 156 -16.47 -1.26 -14.69
C GLY A 156 -17.72 -0.44 -14.44
N THR A 157 -18.69 -0.42 -15.36
CA THR A 157 -19.97 0.27 -15.11
C THR A 157 -20.88 -0.52 -14.15
N ARG A 158 -20.37 -0.80 -12.95
CA ARG A 158 -21.13 -1.31 -11.81
C ARG A 158 -21.25 -0.16 -10.83
N SER A 159 -22.41 0.01 -10.21
CA SER A 159 -22.67 0.96 -9.13
C SER A 159 -21.82 0.72 -7.87
N VAL A 160 -20.73 -0.06 -7.97
CA VAL A 160 -19.90 -0.56 -6.88
C VAL A 160 -18.54 0.12 -6.91
N ALA A 161 -18.22 0.91 -5.89
CA ALA A 161 -16.86 1.38 -5.62
C ALA A 161 -16.25 0.62 -4.45
N MET A 162 -14.93 0.72 -4.29
CA MET A 162 -14.20 0.19 -3.15
C MET A 162 -13.60 1.34 -2.35
N ILE A 163 -13.65 1.26 -1.03
CA ILE A 163 -12.83 2.08 -0.14
C ILE A 163 -11.84 1.18 0.59
N VAL A 164 -10.58 1.59 0.67
CA VAL A 164 -9.51 0.81 1.29
C VAL A 164 -8.87 1.59 2.43
N SER A 165 -8.91 1.00 3.63
CA SER A 165 -8.17 1.46 4.81
C SER A 165 -6.79 0.81 4.88
N HIS A 166 -5.74 1.61 5.01
CA HIS A 166 -4.37 1.14 5.17
C HIS A 166 -4.09 0.53 6.56
N GLY A 167 -3.00 -0.23 6.65
CA GLY A 167 -2.49 -0.82 7.90
C GLY A 167 -1.91 0.18 8.90
N ALA A 168 -1.39 -0.34 10.01
CA ALA A 168 -0.73 0.50 11.02
C ALA A 168 0.52 1.16 10.43
N MET A 169 0.76 2.43 10.75
CA MET A 169 1.86 3.23 10.19
C MET A 169 1.84 3.39 8.67
N GLY A 170 0.78 2.96 8.01
CA GLY A 170 0.59 3.12 6.58
C GLY A 170 0.00 4.48 6.21
N SER A 171 -0.25 4.63 4.92
CA SER A 171 -1.00 5.71 4.31
C SER A 171 -1.78 5.18 3.10
N PHE A 172 -2.59 6.01 2.47
CA PHE A 172 -3.25 5.72 1.20
C PHE A 172 -2.26 5.33 0.08
N ASP A 173 -1.01 5.76 0.20
CA ASP A 173 0.07 5.51 -0.78
C ASP A 173 0.98 4.32 -0.37
N SER A 174 0.63 3.61 0.72
CA SER A 174 1.33 2.38 1.10
C SER A 174 1.03 1.24 0.14
N SER A 175 1.87 0.19 0.16
CA SER A 175 1.85 -0.92 -0.82
C SER A 175 0.45 -1.45 -1.11
N VAL A 176 -0.26 -1.99 -0.12
CA VAL A 176 -1.55 -2.65 -0.37
C VAL A 176 -2.66 -1.71 -0.87
N PRO A 177 -2.94 -0.55 -0.25
CA PRO A 177 -3.92 0.39 -0.79
C PRO A 177 -3.60 0.85 -2.21
N LYS A 178 -2.33 1.20 -2.50
CA LYS A 178 -1.88 1.62 -3.82
C LYS A 178 -2.05 0.50 -4.85
N ILE A 179 -1.53 -0.70 -4.55
CA ILE A 179 -1.61 -1.87 -5.43
C ILE A 179 -3.06 -2.25 -5.70
N LEU A 180 -3.94 -2.23 -4.69
CA LEU A 180 -5.36 -2.50 -4.90
C LEU A 180 -5.99 -1.48 -5.84
N GLY A 181 -5.67 -0.19 -5.69
CA GLY A 181 -6.11 0.85 -6.60
C GLY A 181 -5.69 0.59 -8.04
N LEU A 182 -4.39 0.36 -8.25
CA LEU A 182 -3.78 0.13 -9.56
C LEU A 182 -4.27 -1.16 -10.24
N GLN A 183 -4.52 -2.22 -9.47
CA GLN A 183 -4.88 -3.53 -10.02
C GLN A 183 -6.40 -3.74 -10.12
N ALA A 184 -7.19 -3.17 -9.22
CA ALA A 184 -8.65 -3.32 -9.27
C ALA A 184 -9.31 -2.31 -10.21
N SER A 185 -8.73 -1.12 -10.39
CA SER A 185 -9.28 -0.10 -11.28
C SER A 185 -9.42 -0.56 -12.72
N PRO A 186 -8.42 -1.21 -13.33
CA PRO A 186 -8.57 -1.77 -14.67
C PRO A 186 -9.61 -2.87 -14.81
N LEU A 187 -9.92 -3.58 -13.71
CA LEU A 187 -11.03 -4.54 -13.65
C LEU A 187 -12.40 -3.85 -13.53
N GLY A 188 -12.40 -2.52 -13.50
CA GLY A 188 -13.58 -1.69 -13.50
C GLY A 188 -14.02 -1.18 -12.13
N PHE A 189 -13.20 -1.27 -11.09
CA PHE A 189 -13.54 -0.75 -9.77
C PHE A 189 -13.02 0.68 -9.62
N THR A 190 -13.89 1.64 -9.29
CA THR A 190 -13.35 2.85 -8.66
C THR A 190 -12.90 2.51 -7.25
N VAL A 191 -11.64 2.83 -6.93
CA VAL A 191 -11.05 2.55 -5.61
C VAL A 191 -10.65 3.87 -4.96
N LEU A 192 -11.09 4.08 -3.73
CA LEU A 192 -10.63 5.16 -2.87
C LEU A 192 -9.73 4.59 -1.79
N ALA A 193 -8.42 4.80 -1.92
CA ALA A 193 -7.50 4.62 -0.79
C ALA A 193 -7.54 5.90 0.04
N LEU A 194 -7.90 5.80 1.33
CA LEU A 194 -8.07 6.98 2.20
C LEU A 194 -7.23 6.82 3.46
N ASN A 195 -6.51 7.88 3.82
CA ASN A 195 -5.89 7.98 5.13
C ASN A 195 -6.97 8.05 6.21
N ARG A 196 -6.64 7.46 7.35
CA ARG A 196 -7.40 7.64 8.58
C ARG A 196 -6.73 8.71 9.44
N ARG A 197 -7.48 9.34 10.34
CA ARG A 197 -6.94 10.41 11.20
C ARG A 197 -5.80 9.99 12.15
N ASP A 198 -5.59 8.69 12.35
CA ASP A 198 -4.58 8.13 13.23
C ASP A 198 -3.22 7.89 12.57
N TRP A 199 -3.18 7.65 11.25
CA TRP A 199 -1.95 7.35 10.51
C TRP A 199 -1.93 7.97 9.12
N GLY A 200 -0.74 8.32 8.62
CA GLY A 200 -0.50 8.84 7.28
C GLY A 200 0.71 9.77 7.25
N SER A 201 1.24 10.07 6.07
CA SER A 201 2.32 11.07 5.87
C SER A 201 1.97 12.45 6.44
N ASP A 202 0.67 12.78 6.45
CA ASP A 202 0.07 13.99 7.05
C ASP A 202 -0.85 13.69 8.25
N GLY A 203 -1.05 12.40 8.57
CA GLY A 203 -1.84 11.93 9.69
C GLY A 203 -1.11 12.28 10.98
N GLY A 204 -1.46 13.44 11.54
CA GLY A 204 -0.90 13.89 12.81
C GLY A 204 -1.02 12.76 13.80
N GLY A 205 0.11 12.17 14.20
CA GLY A 205 0.23 11.03 15.12
C GLY A 205 -0.33 11.35 16.51
N GLY A 206 -1.63 11.60 16.56
CA GLY A 206 -2.39 12.08 17.68
C GLY A 206 -3.11 10.92 18.34
N ALA A 207 -3.24 11.01 19.66
CA ALA A 207 -4.06 10.12 20.47
C ALA A 207 -5.55 10.33 20.16
N VAL A 208 -6.01 9.84 19.01
CA VAL A 208 -7.42 9.82 18.62
C VAL A 208 -8.00 8.45 18.94
N LEU A 209 -9.29 8.37 19.27
CA LEU A 209 -9.92 7.09 19.54
C LEU A 209 -10.12 6.32 18.24
N PHE A 210 -9.96 5.00 18.32
CA PHE A 210 -10.14 4.09 17.19
C PHE A 210 -11.58 4.09 16.64
N GLU A 211 -12.54 4.45 17.48
CA GLU A 211 -13.93 4.71 17.05
C GLU A 211 -13.98 5.85 16.03
N ASP A 212 -13.30 6.96 16.31
CA ASP A 212 -13.28 8.12 15.42
C ASP A 212 -12.58 7.79 14.09
N THR A 213 -11.52 6.97 14.12
CA THR A 213 -10.83 6.52 12.90
C THR A 213 -11.68 5.56 12.07
N THR A 214 -12.59 4.82 12.72
CA THR A 214 -13.55 3.96 12.02
C THR A 214 -14.61 4.80 11.30
N LEU A 215 -15.04 5.92 11.90
CA LEU A 215 -16.00 6.83 11.26
C LEU A 215 -15.44 7.54 10.03
N ASP A 216 -14.12 7.64 9.88
CA ASP A 216 -13.49 8.20 8.68
C ASP A 216 -13.80 7.38 7.41
N VAL A 217 -14.09 6.08 7.54
CA VAL A 217 -14.59 5.24 6.43
C VAL A 217 -15.88 5.83 5.86
N GLY A 218 -16.75 6.36 6.73
CA GLY A 218 -18.00 7.00 6.34
C GLY A 218 -17.81 8.26 5.50
N VAL A 219 -16.76 9.03 5.77
CA VAL A 219 -16.42 10.22 4.97
C VAL A 219 -16.10 9.84 3.52
N GLY A 220 -15.34 8.75 3.32
CA GLY A 220 -15.05 8.23 1.99
C GLY A 220 -16.26 7.61 1.30
N ILE A 221 -17.13 6.91 2.05
CA ILE A 221 -18.40 6.39 1.53
C ILE A 221 -19.30 7.53 1.05
N ASP A 222 -19.44 8.61 1.82
CA ASP A 222 -20.24 9.78 1.43
C ASP A 222 -19.68 10.44 0.16
N PHE A 223 -18.36 10.59 0.09
CA PHE A 223 -17.70 11.11 -1.11
C PHE A 223 -17.95 10.24 -2.35
N LEU A 224 -17.79 8.91 -2.25
CA LEU A 224 -18.07 8.00 -3.36
C LEU A 224 -19.55 8.02 -3.75
N HIS A 225 -20.45 8.12 -2.77
CA HIS A 225 -21.88 8.26 -3.03
C HIS A 225 -22.22 9.56 -3.77
N ASP A 226 -21.59 10.68 -3.42
CA ASP A 226 -21.75 11.96 -4.13
C ASP A 226 -21.21 11.91 -5.58
N LEU A 227 -20.27 11.01 -5.87
CA LEU A 227 -19.83 10.67 -7.23
C LEU A 227 -20.79 9.73 -7.97
N GLY A 228 -21.82 9.21 -7.30
CA GLY A 228 -22.88 8.37 -7.89
C GLY A 228 -22.75 6.87 -7.62
N TYR A 229 -21.86 6.44 -6.72
CA TYR A 229 -21.74 5.04 -6.32
C TYR A 229 -22.76 4.68 -5.23
N GLU A 230 -23.67 3.74 -5.52
CA GLU A 230 -24.73 3.32 -4.59
C GLU A 230 -24.35 2.09 -3.76
N SER A 231 -23.28 1.40 -4.13
CA SER A 231 -22.80 0.21 -3.46
C SER A 231 -21.31 0.36 -3.18
N ILE A 232 -20.87 0.07 -1.97
CA ILE A 232 -19.50 0.26 -1.53
C ILE A 232 -18.96 -1.04 -0.94
N PHE A 233 -17.83 -1.48 -1.47
CA PHE A 233 -17.03 -2.55 -0.90
C PHE A 233 -16.01 -1.94 0.06
N VAL A 234 -16.14 -2.23 1.37
CA VAL A 234 -15.24 -1.67 2.38
C VAL A 234 -14.13 -2.66 2.66
N ALA A 235 -12.90 -2.32 2.28
CA ALA A 235 -11.74 -3.16 2.48
C ALA A 235 -10.75 -2.52 3.46
N GLY A 236 -9.96 -3.37 4.11
CA GLY A 236 -8.89 -2.96 4.99
C GLY A 236 -7.72 -3.92 4.92
N HIS A 237 -6.52 -3.36 5.02
CA HIS A 237 -5.28 -4.13 5.16
C HIS A 237 -4.73 -4.05 6.58
N SER A 238 -4.24 -5.16 7.14
CA SER A 238 -3.58 -5.20 8.43
C SER A 238 -4.46 -4.58 9.52
N GLN A 239 -3.98 -3.59 10.29
CA GLN A 239 -4.80 -2.88 11.26
C GLN A 239 -6.10 -2.30 10.66
N GLY A 240 -6.08 -1.86 9.39
CA GLY A 240 -7.24 -1.35 8.67
C GLY A 240 -8.39 -2.37 8.53
N THR A 241 -8.14 -3.68 8.68
CA THR A 241 -9.19 -4.70 8.70
C THR A 241 -10.19 -4.46 9.82
N GLN A 242 -9.75 -3.88 10.93
CA GLN A 242 -10.63 -3.50 12.02
C GLN A 242 -11.62 -2.42 11.59
N ASN A 243 -11.19 -1.38 10.89
CA ASN A 243 -12.09 -0.33 10.40
C ASN A 243 -13.10 -0.90 9.40
N ALA A 244 -12.65 -1.78 8.50
CA ALA A 244 -13.50 -2.44 7.52
C ALA A 244 -14.58 -3.34 8.15
N ALA A 245 -14.26 -4.05 9.25
CA ALA A 245 -15.22 -4.89 9.95
C ALA A 245 -16.15 -4.11 10.88
N ILE A 246 -15.63 -3.11 11.60
CA ILE A 246 -16.37 -2.38 12.63
C ILE A 246 -17.31 -1.34 12.03
N TYR A 247 -16.90 -0.63 10.96
CA TYR A 247 -17.75 0.40 10.37
C TYR A 247 -19.16 -0.11 10.03
N PRO A 248 -19.34 -1.16 9.21
CA PRO A 248 -20.68 -1.62 8.85
C PRO A 248 -21.46 -2.23 10.01
N SER A 249 -20.80 -2.87 10.98
CA SER A 249 -21.48 -3.40 12.16
C SER A 249 -21.94 -2.31 13.14
N PHE A 250 -21.29 -1.15 13.12
CA PHE A 250 -21.57 -0.01 13.98
C PHE A 250 -22.60 0.94 13.38
N THR A 251 -22.48 1.27 12.09
CA THR A 251 -23.31 2.29 11.43
C THR A 251 -24.57 1.71 10.80
N LEU A 252 -24.56 0.42 10.43
CA LEU A 252 -25.61 -0.21 9.61
C LEU A 252 -25.85 0.54 8.29
N ASP A 253 -24.79 1.07 7.69
CA ASP A 253 -24.84 1.78 6.41
C ASP A 253 -25.21 0.81 5.28
N ASP A 254 -26.38 1.01 4.67
CA ASP A 254 -26.96 0.15 3.64
C ASP A 254 -26.24 0.26 2.29
N ARG A 255 -25.36 1.24 2.12
CA ARG A 255 -24.48 1.37 0.96
C ARG A 255 -23.35 0.35 1.01
N VAL A 256 -22.98 -0.15 2.19
CA VAL A 256 -21.95 -1.20 2.30
C VAL A 256 -22.53 -2.53 1.84
N VAL A 257 -21.94 -3.14 0.80
CA VAL A 257 -22.46 -4.38 0.20
C VAL A 257 -21.58 -5.60 0.42
N ALA A 258 -20.33 -5.41 0.85
CA ALA A 258 -19.38 -6.45 1.19
C ALA A 258 -18.22 -5.85 2.01
N ILE A 259 -17.44 -6.71 2.68
CA ILE A 259 -16.17 -6.29 3.32
C ILE A 259 -14.99 -7.17 2.93
N GLY A 260 -13.80 -6.54 2.85
CA GLY A 260 -12.53 -7.21 2.55
C GLY A 260 -11.55 -7.04 3.71
N LEU A 261 -11.01 -8.15 4.23
CA LEU A 261 -10.05 -8.15 5.32
C LEU A 261 -8.74 -8.81 4.86
N TYR A 262 -7.75 -8.00 4.52
CA TYR A 262 -6.50 -8.46 3.92
C TYR A 262 -5.38 -8.42 4.97
N GLY A 263 -4.82 -9.58 5.32
CA GLY A 263 -3.95 -9.70 6.49
C GLY A 263 -4.73 -9.37 7.77
N THR A 264 -5.70 -10.22 8.12
CA THR A 264 -6.71 -9.91 9.15
C THR A 264 -6.11 -9.76 10.55
N VAL A 265 -6.39 -8.64 11.21
CA VAL A 265 -6.18 -8.46 12.65
C VAL A 265 -7.50 -8.74 13.37
N ASP A 266 -7.56 -9.84 14.14
CA ASP A 266 -8.76 -10.33 14.83
C ASP A 266 -9.07 -9.57 16.14
N ASP A 267 -8.05 -9.25 16.93
CA ASP A 267 -8.12 -8.41 18.12
C ASP A 267 -7.00 -7.36 18.09
N GLY A 268 -7.31 -6.16 17.59
CA GLY A 268 -6.30 -5.10 17.45
C GLY A 268 -5.66 -4.66 18.76
N ARG A 269 -6.43 -4.57 19.85
CA ARG A 269 -5.89 -4.17 21.15
C ARG A 269 -5.03 -5.27 21.75
N GLY A 270 -5.45 -6.53 21.63
CA GLY A 270 -4.67 -7.70 22.02
C GLY A 270 -3.37 -7.82 21.24
N THR A 271 -3.43 -7.67 19.91
CA THR A 271 -2.26 -7.70 19.02
C THR A 271 -1.31 -6.53 19.29
N ALA A 272 -1.83 -5.32 19.48
CA ALA A 272 -1.03 -4.14 19.81
C ALA A 272 -0.32 -4.31 21.16
N ARG A 273 -1.01 -4.86 22.16
CA ARG A 273 -0.42 -5.26 23.44
C ARG A 273 0.72 -6.26 23.21
N ASP A 274 0.48 -7.33 22.46
CA ASP A 274 1.49 -8.38 22.28
C ASP A 274 2.70 -7.91 21.44
N LEU A 275 2.49 -7.09 20.39
CA LEU A 275 3.54 -6.51 19.55
C LEU A 275 4.39 -5.48 20.30
N LEU A 276 3.77 -4.58 21.08
CA LEU A 276 4.49 -3.68 21.97
C LEU A 276 5.48 -4.42 22.86
N PHE A 277 5.19 -5.68 23.22
CA PHE A 277 5.97 -6.41 24.21
C PHE A 277 6.93 -7.43 23.63
N ARG A 278 6.65 -7.96 22.43
CA ARG A 278 7.60 -8.78 21.66
C ARG A 278 8.91 -8.05 21.42
N PHE A 279 8.85 -6.81 20.93
CA PHE A 279 10.05 -6.05 20.55
C PHE A 279 10.75 -5.33 21.71
N THR A 280 10.10 -5.26 22.88
CA THR A 280 10.53 -4.39 23.96
C THR A 280 10.94 -5.15 25.24
N TYR A 281 10.50 -6.40 25.42
CA TYR A 281 10.76 -7.22 26.61
C TYR A 281 11.45 -8.57 26.32
N ASP A 282 12.29 -8.66 25.28
CA ASP A 282 12.95 -9.92 24.91
C ASP A 282 11.96 -11.11 24.83
N ASP A 283 10.79 -10.88 24.22
CA ASP A 283 9.68 -11.84 24.09
C ASP A 283 8.95 -12.26 25.41
N ASP A 284 9.16 -11.58 26.56
CA ASP A 284 8.41 -11.86 27.80
C ASP A 284 7.01 -11.19 27.83
N VAL A 285 6.14 -11.68 26.94
CA VAL A 285 4.75 -11.22 26.77
C VAL A 285 3.91 -11.42 28.05
N VAL A 286 4.22 -12.43 28.87
CA VAL A 286 3.47 -12.73 30.11
C VAL A 286 3.73 -11.64 31.15
N ARG A 287 4.99 -11.32 31.43
CA ARG A 287 5.34 -10.29 32.40
C ARG A 287 4.80 -8.92 32.00
N ALA A 288 4.80 -8.63 30.70
CA ALA A 288 4.30 -7.36 30.20
C ALA A 288 2.78 -7.22 30.34
N ARG A 289 2.01 -8.29 30.10
CA ARG A 289 0.56 -8.34 30.39
C ARG A 289 0.28 -8.05 31.86
N GLU A 290 1.03 -8.67 32.78
CA GLU A 290 0.89 -8.39 34.22
C GLU A 290 1.14 -6.91 34.57
N LEU A 291 2.12 -6.27 33.94
CA LEU A 291 2.43 -4.85 34.17
C LEU A 291 1.33 -3.91 33.68
N VAL A 292 0.73 -4.21 32.51
CA VAL A 292 -0.43 -3.46 31.99
C VAL A 292 -1.63 -3.64 32.90
N ASP A 293 -1.99 -4.88 33.22
CA ASP A 293 -3.19 -5.21 34.00
C ASP A 293 -3.11 -4.70 35.44
N SER A 294 -1.90 -4.61 36.01
CA SER A 294 -1.67 -4.07 37.35
C SER A 294 -1.59 -2.53 37.40
N GLY A 295 -1.55 -1.85 36.25
CA GLY A 295 -1.29 -0.40 36.16
C GLY A 295 0.17 0.00 36.43
N GLU A 296 1.06 -0.97 36.68
CA GLU A 296 2.50 -0.72 36.90
C GLU A 296 3.25 -0.36 35.61
N GLY A 297 2.65 -0.61 34.43
CA GLY A 297 3.16 -0.17 33.13
C GLY A 297 3.19 1.35 32.96
N ASP A 298 2.43 2.11 33.75
CA ASP A 298 2.33 3.58 33.67
C ASP A 298 3.57 4.33 34.16
N VAL A 299 4.49 3.64 34.82
CA VAL A 299 5.68 4.24 35.44
C VAL A 299 6.88 4.23 34.50
N VAL A 300 6.78 3.61 33.33
CA VAL A 300 7.94 3.40 32.46
C VAL A 300 7.92 4.36 31.27
N VAL A 301 8.88 5.30 31.28
CA VAL A 301 8.97 6.45 30.38
C VAL A 301 10.10 6.25 29.36
N GLY A 302 9.84 6.56 28.08
CA GLY A 302 10.87 6.63 27.03
C GLY A 302 11.11 5.33 26.25
N TRP A 303 10.09 4.51 26.05
CA TRP A 303 10.22 3.25 25.32
C TRP A 303 10.31 3.48 23.80
N PRO A 304 11.30 2.89 23.12
CA PRO A 304 11.27 2.79 21.66
C PRO A 304 10.15 1.82 21.29
N THR A 305 9.15 2.32 20.56
CA THR A 305 8.17 1.46 19.90
C THR A 305 8.42 1.44 18.41
N ILE A 306 8.16 0.29 17.79
CA ILE A 306 8.23 0.15 16.34
C ILE A 306 7.31 1.13 15.61
N PHE A 307 6.31 1.66 16.31
CA PHE A 307 5.27 2.51 15.77
C PHE A 307 5.67 3.98 15.53
N GLY A 308 6.88 4.41 15.92
CA GLY A 308 7.39 5.76 15.63
C GLY A 308 6.58 6.92 16.25
N VAL A 309 5.55 6.61 17.03
CA VAL A 309 4.70 7.60 17.72
C VAL A 309 5.46 8.13 18.93
N ASP A 310 5.43 9.45 19.15
CA ASP A 310 5.86 10.07 20.40
C ASP A 310 4.85 9.69 21.50
N LEU A 311 5.00 8.46 22.01
CA LEU A 311 4.08 7.88 22.99
C LEU A 311 4.22 8.67 24.29
N PHE A 312 3.38 9.69 24.44
CA PHE A 312 3.22 10.37 25.70
C PHE A 312 2.76 9.36 26.77
N ARG A 313 3.74 8.93 27.59
CA ARG A 313 3.68 8.51 29.00
C ARG A 313 3.43 7.03 29.38
N SER A 314 2.69 6.18 28.65
CA SER A 314 2.56 4.75 29.05
C SER A 314 1.91 3.76 28.05
N PRO A 315 2.09 2.44 28.22
CA PRO A 315 1.33 1.40 27.49
C PRO A 315 -0.19 1.51 27.63
N ASN A 316 -0.72 1.89 28.80
CA ASN A 316 -2.17 2.08 28.96
C ASN A 316 -2.68 3.24 28.11
N ASN A 317 -1.90 4.33 28.00
CA ASN A 317 -2.28 5.44 27.13
C ASN A 317 -2.29 5.01 25.66
N PHE A 318 -1.31 4.22 25.23
CA PHE A 318 -1.33 3.65 23.87
C PHE A 318 -2.52 2.71 23.64
N LEU A 319 -2.77 1.77 24.55
CA LEU A 319 -3.89 0.84 24.43
C LEU A 319 -5.26 1.54 24.55
N SER A 320 -5.32 2.73 25.15
CA SER A 320 -6.54 3.54 25.20
C SER A 320 -7.01 4.02 23.83
N PHE A 321 -6.14 3.96 22.81
CA PHE A 321 -6.51 4.15 21.41
C PHE A 321 -7.71 3.29 21.02
N TRP A 322 -7.75 2.03 21.43
CA TRP A 322 -8.87 1.10 21.16
C TRP A 322 -10.05 1.22 22.14
N GLY A 323 -10.01 2.15 23.10
CA GLY A 323 -11.04 2.35 24.12
C GLY A 323 -11.07 1.27 25.22
N PRO A 324 -11.95 1.42 26.23
CA PRO A 324 -11.95 0.65 27.49
C PRO A 324 -12.57 -0.76 27.40
N ASP A 325 -12.24 -1.49 26.34
CA ASP A 325 -12.48 -2.92 26.07
C ASP A 325 -13.53 -3.17 24.98
N THR A 326 -13.13 -3.97 23.99
CA THR A 326 -13.91 -4.72 22.97
C THR A 326 -14.22 -4.10 21.61
N LEU A 327 -14.14 -2.77 21.39
CA LEU A 327 -14.43 -2.18 20.06
C LEU A 327 -13.55 -2.75 18.94
N SER A 328 -12.28 -3.05 19.24
CA SER A 328 -11.26 -3.56 18.32
C SER A 328 -11.36 -5.03 17.94
N ILE A 329 -12.33 -5.78 18.49
CA ILE A 329 -12.42 -7.22 18.32
C ILE A 329 -13.24 -7.50 17.05
N VAL A 330 -12.55 -7.75 15.95
CA VAL A 330 -13.15 -8.07 14.64
C VAL A 330 -13.98 -9.34 14.73
N GLU A 331 -13.56 -10.34 15.51
CA GLU A 331 -14.38 -11.55 15.74
C GLU A 331 -15.78 -11.21 16.27
N ARG A 332 -15.90 -10.19 17.12
CA ARG A 332 -17.20 -9.79 17.66
C ARG A 332 -18.02 -9.01 16.63
N GLU A 333 -17.37 -8.18 15.82
CA GLU A 333 -18.06 -7.38 14.81
C GLU A 333 -18.52 -8.19 13.62
N ILE A 334 -17.72 -9.17 13.16
CA ILE A 334 -18.09 -10.05 12.05
C ILE A 334 -19.41 -10.76 12.33
N ALA A 335 -19.69 -11.11 13.59
CA ALA A 335 -20.93 -11.77 14.00
C ALA A 335 -22.21 -10.93 13.79
N LYS A 336 -22.07 -9.61 13.58
CA LYS A 336 -23.18 -8.67 13.42
C LYS A 336 -23.42 -8.28 11.96
N LEU A 337 -22.56 -8.71 11.04
CA LEU A 337 -22.64 -8.28 9.65
C LEU A 337 -23.80 -8.94 8.92
N GLU A 338 -24.42 -8.16 8.04
CA GLU A 338 -25.46 -8.62 7.12
C GLU A 338 -24.94 -8.73 5.67
N VAL A 339 -23.64 -8.47 5.48
CA VAL A 339 -22.95 -8.45 4.18
C VAL A 339 -21.87 -9.54 4.12
N PRO A 340 -21.55 -10.07 2.93
CA PRO A 340 -20.48 -11.05 2.78
C PRO A 340 -19.10 -10.47 3.13
N ALA A 341 -18.21 -11.34 3.61
CA ALA A 341 -16.84 -11.01 3.98
C ALA A 341 -15.83 -11.86 3.20
N LEU A 342 -14.80 -11.22 2.65
CA LEU A 342 -13.66 -11.89 2.04
C LEU A 342 -12.40 -11.64 2.88
N LEU A 343 -11.80 -12.71 3.37
CA LEU A 343 -10.52 -12.68 4.08
C LEU A 343 -9.43 -13.18 3.14
N LEU A 344 -8.37 -12.39 2.97
CA LEU A 344 -7.18 -12.78 2.21
C LEU A 344 -5.95 -12.72 3.11
N ARG A 345 -5.03 -13.66 2.93
CA ARG A 345 -3.72 -13.68 3.59
C ARG A 345 -2.69 -14.27 2.65
N ALA A 346 -1.46 -13.75 2.66
CA ALA A 346 -0.34 -14.42 2.00
C ALA A 346 0.29 -15.47 2.92
N ASP A 347 0.70 -16.60 2.35
CA ASP A 347 1.53 -17.57 3.07
C ASP A 347 2.88 -16.94 3.44
N GLY A 348 3.34 -17.18 4.66
CA GLY A 348 4.49 -16.47 5.21
C GLY A 348 4.18 -15.10 5.84
N ASP A 349 2.91 -14.66 5.93
CA ASP A 349 2.58 -13.49 6.75
C ASP A 349 2.78 -13.78 8.25
N GLU A 350 3.81 -13.18 8.84
CA GLU A 350 4.16 -13.30 10.25
C GLU A 350 3.52 -12.25 11.17
N PHE A 351 2.98 -11.16 10.62
CA PHE A 351 2.30 -10.11 11.41
C PHE A 351 0.85 -10.50 11.67
N THR A 352 0.20 -11.10 10.70
CA THR A 352 -1.16 -11.62 10.82
C THR A 352 -1.18 -13.13 10.54
N PRO A 353 -0.84 -13.97 11.53
CA PRO A 353 -0.80 -15.41 11.35
C PRO A 353 -2.18 -15.98 11.06
N ASP A 354 -2.20 -17.15 10.43
CA ASP A 354 -3.40 -17.86 9.98
C ASP A 354 -4.50 -17.96 11.04
N ALA A 355 -4.10 -18.16 12.30
CA ALA A 355 -5.00 -18.24 13.45
C ALA A 355 -5.96 -17.04 13.55
N MET A 356 -5.50 -15.82 13.24
CA MET A 356 -6.35 -14.62 13.33
C MET A 356 -7.51 -14.69 12.33
N SER A 357 -7.21 -15.02 11.07
CA SER A 357 -8.24 -15.18 10.04
C SER A 357 -9.17 -16.35 10.35
N LEU A 358 -8.63 -17.46 10.85
CA LEU A 358 -9.43 -18.63 11.24
C LEU A 358 -10.39 -18.34 12.41
N ASN A 359 -10.00 -17.53 13.39
CA ASN A 359 -10.88 -17.15 14.50
C ASN A 359 -12.08 -16.33 13.99
N VAL A 360 -11.83 -15.37 13.08
CA VAL A 360 -12.88 -14.56 12.45
C VAL A 360 -13.81 -15.44 11.61
N ILE A 361 -13.28 -16.36 10.80
CA ILE A 361 -14.08 -17.31 10.01
C ILE A 361 -14.92 -18.24 10.89
N ALA A 362 -14.35 -18.75 11.98
CA ALA A 362 -15.09 -19.58 12.92
C ALA A 362 -16.30 -18.81 13.49
N THR A 363 -16.10 -17.53 13.84
CA THR A 363 -17.17 -16.68 14.37
C THR A 363 -18.22 -16.31 13.33
N ALA A 364 -17.80 -16.00 12.10
CA ALA A 364 -18.70 -15.75 10.97
C ALA A 364 -19.60 -16.97 10.69
N ASN A 365 -19.00 -18.17 10.62
CA ASN A 365 -19.71 -19.43 10.38
C ASN A 365 -20.76 -19.74 11.46
N VAL A 366 -20.42 -19.52 12.75
CA VAL A 366 -21.36 -19.70 13.86
C VAL A 366 -22.53 -18.71 13.78
N SER A 367 -22.26 -17.51 13.28
CA SER A 367 -23.23 -16.41 13.19
C SER A 367 -24.03 -16.42 11.88
N GLY A 368 -23.69 -17.29 10.94
CA GLY A 368 -24.36 -17.42 9.64
C GLY A 368 -23.98 -16.35 8.61
N VAL A 369 -22.86 -15.66 8.82
CA VAL A 369 -22.31 -14.67 7.88
C VAL A 369 -21.58 -15.41 6.76
N ASP A 370 -21.85 -15.00 5.51
CA ASP A 370 -21.15 -15.54 4.33
C ASP A 370 -19.71 -15.02 4.31
N ALA A 371 -18.78 -15.82 4.81
CA ALA A 371 -17.37 -15.46 4.90
C ALA A 371 -16.49 -16.47 4.18
N THR A 372 -15.64 -15.98 3.29
CA THR A 372 -14.66 -16.79 2.56
C THR A 372 -13.25 -16.43 3.00
N TYR A 373 -12.40 -17.44 3.22
CA TYR A 373 -10.99 -17.24 3.53
C TYR A 373 -10.10 -17.92 2.49
N ILE A 374 -9.17 -17.15 1.95
CA ILE A 374 -8.22 -17.58 0.93
C ILE A 374 -6.80 -17.28 1.41
N VAL A 375 -5.94 -18.29 1.32
CA VAL A 375 -4.49 -18.14 1.49
C VAL A 375 -3.85 -18.08 0.10
N LEU A 376 -3.06 -17.05 -0.13
CA LEU A 376 -2.32 -16.80 -1.37
C LEU A 376 -0.90 -17.33 -1.21
N ASP A 377 -0.40 -18.07 -2.19
CA ASP A 377 1.00 -18.52 -2.18
C ASP A 377 1.94 -17.31 -2.33
N TYR A 378 2.95 -17.19 -1.46
CA TYR A 378 3.98 -16.16 -1.59
C TYR A 378 5.15 -16.71 -2.42
N PRO A 379 5.42 -16.16 -3.62
CA PRO A 379 6.34 -16.78 -4.58
C PRO A 379 7.82 -16.51 -4.26
N PHE A 380 8.13 -15.60 -3.33
CA PHE A 380 9.49 -15.19 -3.00
C PHE A 380 10.04 -15.91 -1.76
N PRO A 381 11.36 -16.16 -1.67
CA PRO A 381 11.96 -16.69 -0.46
C PRO A 381 11.76 -15.72 0.70
N LEU A 382 11.15 -16.19 1.79
CA LEU A 382 11.16 -15.48 3.06
C LEU A 382 12.64 -15.39 3.49
N THR A 383 13.20 -14.17 3.49
CA THR A 383 14.60 -13.99 3.88
C THR A 383 14.69 -13.82 5.39
N ASP A 384 15.75 -14.38 5.99
CA ASP A 384 16.05 -14.29 7.43
C ASP A 384 16.21 -12.83 7.95
N ASN A 385 16.17 -11.82 7.07
CA ASN A 385 16.28 -10.40 7.37
C ASN A 385 14.92 -9.67 7.43
N GLY A 386 13.80 -10.38 7.57
CA GLY A 386 12.48 -9.74 7.77
C GLY A 386 11.69 -9.48 6.49
N GLY A 387 11.95 -10.23 5.42
CA GLY A 387 11.01 -10.30 4.29
C GLY A 387 9.73 -11.01 4.75
N ASN A 388 8.73 -10.25 5.18
CA ASN A 388 7.42 -10.77 5.55
C ASN A 388 6.46 -10.57 4.36
N ALA A 389 5.69 -11.60 4.01
CA ALA A 389 4.66 -11.59 2.96
C ALA A 389 3.42 -10.73 3.31
N HIS A 390 3.53 -9.81 4.27
CA HIS A 390 2.39 -9.08 4.82
C HIS A 390 1.81 -8.02 3.87
N GLY A 391 2.65 -7.42 3.03
CA GLY A 391 2.33 -6.21 2.26
C GLY A 391 2.00 -6.44 0.79
#